data_AF-A0A8T3PWK4-F1
#
_entry.id   AF-A0A8T3PWK4-F1
#
_cell.length_a   1.000
_cell.length_b   1.000
_cell.length_c   1.000
_cell.angle_alpha   90.00
_cell.angle_beta   90.00
_cell.angle_gamma   90.00
#
_symmetry.space_group_name_H-M   'P 1'
#
loop_
_entity.id
_entity.type
_entity.pdbx_description
1 polymer ?
#
loop_
_entity_poly.entity_id
_entity_poly.type
_entity_poly.pdbx_seq_one_letter_code
_entity_poly.pdbx_strand_id
1 'polypeptide(L)'
;MNRRAFFLSVVLALVLGVTSTGVAQAGGPERIGDSYTDTFFDDFIWDLCGIETLTTVTERWTLKEFPDGSQILHVNRYFVPHDPRIPRERGAGTSFFAPDGTKTTVGSPTRVFATDGRGLILLDAGRVVFGEDITIRGHVESFDVDLASVYCP
;
A
#
# COMPACT_ATOMS: atom_id res chain seq x y z
N MET A 1 5.54 -47.74 44.17
CA MET A 1 6.46 -48.87 43.95
C MET A 1 7.08 -48.76 42.56
N ASN A 2 8.38 -48.49 42.56
CA ASN A 2 9.41 -48.53 41.52
C ASN A 2 9.06 -48.97 40.10
N ARG A 3 9.44 -48.12 39.13
CA ARG A 3 10.14 -48.55 37.91
C ARG A 3 11.34 -47.62 37.65
N ARG A 4 12.54 -48.18 37.86
CA ARG A 4 13.84 -47.78 37.28
C ARG A 4 13.71 -47.92 35.74
N ALA A 5 14.43 -47.29 34.83
CA ALA A 5 15.71 -46.59 34.78
C ALA A 5 15.74 -45.82 33.42
N PHE A 6 16.57 -44.79 33.27
CA PHE A 6 17.65 -44.76 32.26
C PHE A 6 18.44 -43.46 32.42
N PHE A 7 19.72 -43.62 32.74
CA PHE A 7 20.76 -42.60 32.64
C PHE A 7 20.97 -42.23 31.17
N LEU A 8 21.23 -40.96 30.86
CA LEU A 8 22.43 -40.57 30.09
C LEU A 8 22.66 -39.05 30.19
N SER A 9 23.75 -38.68 30.85
CA SER A 9 24.40 -37.38 30.75
C SER A 9 25.12 -37.27 29.41
N VAL A 10 24.96 -36.16 28.68
CA VAL A 10 25.85 -35.75 27.57
C VAL A 10 26.08 -34.24 27.73
N VAL A 11 27.12 -33.87 28.47
CA VAL A 11 28.40 -33.34 27.96
C VAL A 11 28.26 -31.99 27.24
N LEU A 12 28.61 -30.97 28.02
CA LEU A 12 29.09 -29.66 27.66
C LEU A 12 30.22 -29.74 26.61
N ALA A 13 30.03 -29.16 25.43
CA ALA A 13 31.10 -28.87 24.49
C ALA A 13 31.09 -27.37 24.15
N LEU A 14 31.93 -26.66 24.89
CA LEU A 14 32.33 -25.27 24.68
C LEU A 14 33.14 -25.21 23.37
N VAL A 15 32.59 -24.62 22.30
CA VAL A 15 33.38 -24.25 21.11
C VAL A 15 33.59 -22.74 21.14
N LEU A 16 34.72 -22.35 21.75
CA LEU A 16 35.37 -21.06 21.52
C LEU A 16 36.12 -21.16 20.18
N GLY A 17 35.85 -20.21 19.27
CA GLY A 17 36.80 -19.86 18.22
C GLY A 17 36.24 -19.81 16.81
N VAL A 18 35.45 -18.77 16.50
CA VAL A 18 35.58 -18.04 15.23
C VAL A 18 35.27 -16.58 15.51
N THR A 19 36.29 -15.77 15.81
CA THR A 19 36.20 -14.32 15.63
C THR A 19 36.30 -14.06 14.13
N SER A 20 35.21 -14.33 13.40
CA SER A 20 35.01 -13.69 12.13
C SER A 20 34.63 -12.26 12.48
N THR A 21 35.55 -11.33 12.27
CA THR A 21 35.18 -9.95 11.95
C THR A 21 34.42 -10.02 10.64
N GLY A 22 33.15 -10.42 10.72
CA GLY A 22 32.21 -10.23 9.64
C GLY A 22 32.21 -8.73 9.42
N VAL A 23 32.70 -8.31 8.27
CA VAL A 23 32.17 -7.11 7.64
C VAL A 23 30.66 -7.29 7.74
N ALA A 24 30.02 -6.54 8.64
CA ALA A 24 28.59 -6.35 8.61
C ALA A 24 28.33 -5.74 7.24
N GLN A 25 28.08 -6.62 6.27
CA GLN A 25 27.59 -6.24 4.98
C GLN A 25 26.27 -5.60 5.32
N ALA A 26 26.25 -4.27 5.34
CA ALA A 26 25.05 -3.49 5.51
C ALA A 26 24.13 -3.95 4.39
N GLY A 27 23.26 -4.92 4.72
CA GLY A 27 22.29 -5.45 3.81
C GLY A 27 21.49 -4.25 3.34
N GLY A 28 21.40 -4.07 2.02
CA GLY A 28 20.40 -3.16 1.48
C GLY A 28 19.02 -3.52 2.03
N PRO A 29 18.05 -2.60 1.95
CA PRO A 29 16.73 -2.85 2.51
C PRO A 29 16.13 -4.14 1.96
N GLU A 30 15.48 -4.92 2.83
CA GLU A 30 14.66 -6.05 2.40
C GLU A 30 13.49 -5.52 1.58
N ARG A 31 13.21 -6.16 0.44
CA ARG A 31 12.16 -5.73 -0.47
C ARG A 31 11.16 -6.85 -0.70
N ILE A 32 9.90 -6.58 -0.36
CA ILE A 32 8.77 -7.48 -0.57
C ILE A 32 7.73 -6.73 -1.40
N GLY A 33 6.98 -7.43 -2.25
CA GLY A 33 5.89 -6.83 -3.00
C GLY A 33 4.86 -7.86 -3.39
N ASP A 34 3.62 -7.39 -3.55
CA ASP A 34 2.49 -8.23 -3.93
C ASP A 34 1.44 -7.41 -4.69
N SER A 35 0.39 -8.09 -5.12
CA SER A 35 -0.77 -7.48 -5.76
C SER A 35 -2.06 -8.10 -5.26
N TYR A 36 -3.10 -7.26 -5.18
CA TYR A 36 -4.45 -7.65 -4.80
C TYR A 36 -5.42 -7.16 -5.86
N THR A 37 -6.43 -7.96 -6.18
CA THR A 37 -7.51 -7.59 -7.10
C THR A 37 -8.84 -7.95 -6.50
N ASP A 38 -9.78 -7.00 -6.55
CA ASP A 38 -11.14 -7.17 -6.04
C ASP A 38 -12.15 -6.49 -6.95
N THR A 39 -13.42 -6.86 -6.82
CA THR A 39 -14.53 -6.22 -7.54
C THR A 39 -15.68 -5.95 -6.57
N PHE A 40 -16.12 -4.71 -6.51
CA PHE A 40 -17.14 -4.23 -5.58
C PHE A 40 -18.17 -3.35 -6.29
N PHE A 41 -19.33 -3.17 -5.67
CA PHE A 41 -20.33 -2.20 -6.13
C PHE A 41 -19.84 -0.79 -5.84
N ASP A 42 -19.81 0.06 -6.86
CA ASP A 42 -19.21 1.39 -6.76
C ASP A 42 -20.23 2.42 -6.24
N ASP A 43 -20.37 2.48 -4.92
CA ASP A 43 -21.25 3.44 -4.24
C ASP A 43 -20.92 4.90 -4.61
N PHE A 44 -19.65 5.22 -4.88
CA PHE A 44 -19.25 6.59 -5.27
C PHE A 44 -19.85 6.98 -6.62
N ILE A 45 -19.74 6.10 -7.62
CA ILE A 45 -20.36 6.34 -8.93
C ILE A 45 -21.88 6.36 -8.82
N TRP A 46 -22.46 5.47 -8.02
CA TRP A 46 -23.90 5.44 -7.82
C TRP A 46 -24.40 6.76 -7.22
N ASP A 47 -23.76 7.23 -6.15
CA ASP A 47 -24.15 8.48 -5.48
C ASP A 47 -23.89 9.71 -6.34
N LEU A 48 -22.79 9.73 -7.11
CA LEU A 48 -22.39 10.88 -7.93
C LEU A 48 -23.16 10.98 -9.25
N CYS A 49 -23.36 9.84 -9.92
CA CYS A 49 -23.88 9.79 -11.30
C CYS A 49 -25.23 9.07 -11.43
N GLY A 50 -25.71 8.39 -10.39
CA GLY A 50 -26.92 7.55 -10.46
C GLY A 50 -26.75 6.32 -11.35
N ILE A 51 -25.51 5.86 -11.57
CA ILE A 51 -25.19 4.72 -12.44
C ILE A 51 -24.80 3.53 -11.58
N GLU A 52 -25.56 2.43 -11.69
CA GLU A 52 -25.18 1.17 -11.07
C GLU A 52 -24.02 0.55 -11.85
N THR A 53 -22.87 0.38 -11.20
CA THR A 53 -21.72 -0.30 -11.79
C THR A 53 -20.94 -1.07 -10.75
N LEU A 54 -20.24 -2.10 -11.21
CA LEU A 54 -19.17 -2.72 -10.43
C LEU A 54 -17.85 -2.08 -10.85
N THR A 55 -16.94 -1.90 -9.90
CA THR A 55 -15.59 -1.45 -10.16
C THR A 55 -14.60 -2.51 -9.73
N THR A 56 -13.71 -2.88 -10.65
CA THR A 56 -12.57 -3.73 -10.33
C THR A 56 -11.40 -2.86 -9.90
N VAL A 57 -10.89 -3.09 -8.69
CA VAL A 57 -9.66 -2.49 -8.20
C VAL A 57 -8.51 -3.47 -8.33
N THR A 58 -7.38 -3.02 -8.87
CA THR A 58 -6.10 -3.72 -8.81
C THR A 58 -5.11 -2.87 -8.04
N GLU A 59 -4.69 -3.35 -6.88
CA GLU A 59 -3.62 -2.76 -6.09
C GLU A 59 -2.32 -3.53 -6.31
N ARG A 60 -1.23 -2.80 -6.47
CA ARG A 60 0.14 -3.34 -6.44
C ARG A 60 0.93 -2.55 -5.43
N TRP A 61 1.68 -3.25 -4.59
CA TRP A 61 2.50 -2.60 -3.58
C TRP A 61 3.91 -3.18 -3.51
N THR A 62 4.82 -2.39 -2.94
CA THR A 62 6.18 -2.78 -2.62
C THR A 62 6.55 -2.15 -1.29
N LEU A 63 6.98 -2.98 -0.34
CA LEU A 63 7.54 -2.59 0.93
C LEU A 63 9.06 -2.73 0.87
N LYS A 64 9.77 -1.72 1.39
CA LYS A 64 11.19 -1.77 1.70
C LYS A 64 11.37 -1.60 3.19
N GLU A 65 12.02 -2.55 3.85
CA GLU A 65 12.34 -2.47 5.27
C GLU A 65 13.85 -2.28 5.45
N PHE A 66 14.23 -1.30 6.25
CA PHE A 66 15.62 -0.96 6.51
C PHE A 66 16.09 -1.55 7.85
N PRO A 67 17.41 -1.77 8.04
CA PRO A 67 17.93 -2.32 9.29
C PRO A 67 17.66 -1.46 10.54
N ASP A 68 17.40 -0.17 10.37
CA ASP A 68 17.03 0.75 11.46
C ASP A 68 15.55 0.64 11.85
N GLY A 69 14.77 -0.23 11.20
CA GLY A 69 13.34 -0.40 11.41
C GLY A 69 12.47 0.57 10.60
N SER A 70 13.06 1.51 9.86
CA SER A 70 12.29 2.38 8.97
C SER A 70 11.76 1.61 7.77
N GLN A 71 10.65 2.08 7.19
CA GLN A 71 10.01 1.42 6.06
C GLN A 71 9.57 2.41 4.98
N ILE A 72 9.61 1.97 3.72
CA ILE A 72 9.03 2.68 2.58
C ILE A 72 8.04 1.76 1.89
N LEU A 73 6.76 2.14 1.90
CA LEU A 73 5.68 1.44 1.22
C LEU A 73 5.23 2.24 0.00
N HIS A 74 5.42 1.68 -1.20
CA HIS A 74 4.86 2.23 -2.43
C HIS A 74 3.61 1.46 -2.81
N VAL A 75 2.51 2.15 -3.08
CA VAL A 75 1.22 1.56 -3.48
C VAL A 75 0.73 2.23 -4.77
N ASN A 76 0.20 1.42 -5.68
CA ASN A 76 -0.42 1.86 -6.92
C ASN A 76 -1.74 1.12 -7.10
N ARG A 77 -2.83 1.85 -7.30
CA ARG A 77 -4.19 1.33 -7.45
C ARG A 77 -4.74 1.74 -8.80
N TYR A 78 -5.42 0.81 -9.45
CA TYR A 78 -6.19 1.05 -10.66
C TYR A 78 -7.63 0.70 -10.38
N PHE A 79 -8.55 1.62 -10.67
CA PHE A 79 -9.98 1.39 -10.60
C PHE A 79 -10.53 1.38 -12.02
N VAL A 80 -11.18 0.28 -12.36
CA VAL A 80 -11.77 0.06 -13.69
C VAL A 80 -13.24 -0.26 -13.49
N PRO A 81 -14.14 0.72 -13.70
CA PRO A 81 -15.57 0.49 -13.74
C PRO A 81 -15.94 -0.48 -14.87
N HIS A 82 -16.97 -1.28 -14.67
CA HIS A 82 -17.51 -2.20 -15.67
C HIS A 82 -18.35 -1.45 -16.71
N ASP A 83 -18.94 -0.31 -16.34
CA ASP A 83 -19.56 0.60 -17.30
C ASP A 83 -18.48 1.41 -18.03
N PRO A 84 -18.31 1.22 -19.36
CA PRO A 84 -17.24 1.84 -20.13
C PRO A 84 -17.43 3.35 -20.33
N ARG A 85 -18.58 3.92 -19.94
CA ARG A 85 -18.81 5.37 -19.99
C ARG A 85 -18.08 6.08 -18.86
N ILE A 86 -17.84 5.40 -17.75
CA ILE A 86 -17.19 5.96 -16.58
C ILE A 86 -15.67 5.92 -16.78
N PRO A 87 -14.95 7.01 -16.48
CA PRO A 87 -13.50 7.04 -16.53
C PRO A 87 -12.83 5.98 -15.67
N ARG A 88 -11.65 5.53 -16.11
CA ARG A 88 -10.77 4.71 -15.28
C ARG A 88 -9.92 5.62 -14.41
N GLU A 89 -9.58 5.15 -13.22
CA GLU A 89 -8.76 5.92 -12.28
C GLU A 89 -7.47 5.17 -11.95
N ARG A 90 -6.39 5.94 -11.72
CA ARG A 90 -5.17 5.44 -11.10
C ARG A 90 -4.70 6.37 -9.99
N GLY A 91 -4.70 5.84 -8.78
CA GLY A 91 -4.08 6.44 -7.60
C GLY A 91 -2.71 5.82 -7.32
N ALA A 92 -1.78 6.59 -6.79
CA ALA A 92 -0.53 6.05 -6.28
C ALA A 92 -0.05 6.86 -5.08
N GLY A 93 0.70 6.24 -4.19
CA GLY A 93 1.26 6.92 -3.03
C GLY A 93 2.47 6.19 -2.49
N THR A 94 3.30 6.93 -1.76
CA THR A 94 4.44 6.39 -1.02
C THR A 94 4.30 6.80 0.43
N SER A 95 4.27 5.82 1.33
CA SER A 95 4.34 6.06 2.77
C SER A 95 5.74 5.78 3.28
N PHE A 96 6.20 6.60 4.20
CA PHE A 96 7.46 6.53 4.91
C PHE A 96 7.14 6.32 6.39
N PHE A 97 7.66 5.26 6.97
CA PHE A 97 7.51 4.94 8.38
C PHE A 97 8.87 5.10 9.05
N ALA A 98 8.96 5.97 10.03
CA ALA A 98 10.14 6.14 10.84
C ALA A 98 10.21 5.03 11.91
N PRO A 99 11.40 4.74 12.48
CA PRO A 99 11.54 3.72 13.52
C PRO A 99 10.74 3.99 14.80
N ASP A 100 10.40 5.27 15.05
CA ASP A 100 9.56 5.68 16.17
C ASP A 100 8.05 5.48 15.92
N GLY A 101 7.67 4.96 14.75
CA GLY A 101 6.29 4.75 14.33
C GLY A 101 5.67 5.92 13.57
N THR A 102 6.34 7.07 13.47
CA THR A 102 5.83 8.23 12.72
C THR A 102 5.65 7.87 11.24
N LYS A 103 4.48 8.21 10.68
CA LYS A 103 4.15 7.96 9.28
C LYS A 103 3.98 9.27 8.52
N THR A 104 4.67 9.41 7.38
CA THR A 104 4.39 10.45 6.39
C THR A 104 4.01 9.80 5.07
N THR A 105 3.05 10.36 4.34
CA THR A 105 2.67 9.84 3.03
C THR A 105 2.72 10.94 1.99
N VAL A 106 3.21 10.60 0.80
CA VAL A 106 3.19 11.47 -0.37
C VAL A 106 2.33 10.79 -1.42
N GLY A 107 1.16 11.37 -1.68
CA GLY A 107 0.30 10.96 -2.78
C GLY A 107 0.85 11.44 -4.12
N SER A 108 0.68 10.63 -5.16
CA SER A 108 0.74 11.12 -6.54
C SER A 108 -0.62 11.70 -6.91
N PRO A 109 -0.70 12.66 -7.84
CA PRO A 109 -1.97 13.09 -8.38
C PRO A 109 -2.79 11.88 -8.88
N THR A 110 -4.07 11.86 -8.53
CA THR A 110 -5.03 10.89 -9.04
C THR A 110 -5.17 11.12 -10.54
N ARG A 111 -5.00 10.05 -11.32
CA ARG A 111 -5.05 10.10 -12.78
C ARG A 111 -6.37 9.53 -13.24
N VAL A 112 -7.21 10.38 -13.82
CA VAL A 112 -8.48 9.97 -14.41
C VAL A 112 -8.34 9.94 -15.92
N PHE A 113 -8.58 8.77 -16.50
CA PHE A 113 -8.52 8.54 -17.94
C PHE A 113 -9.94 8.70 -18.51
N ALA A 114 -10.24 9.92 -18.96
CA ALA A 114 -11.56 10.29 -19.46
C ALA A 114 -11.93 9.47 -20.71
N THR A 115 -13.21 9.15 -20.82
CA THR A 115 -13.81 8.34 -21.90
C THR A 115 -14.29 9.20 -23.09
N ASP A 116 -14.42 10.52 -22.88
CA ASP A 116 -14.98 11.51 -23.81
C ASP A 116 -13.93 12.22 -24.69
N GLY A 117 -12.68 11.77 -24.66
CA GLY A 117 -11.60 12.36 -25.44
C GLY A 117 -10.88 13.54 -24.78
N ARG A 118 -11.26 13.97 -23.57
CA ARG A 118 -10.48 14.95 -22.78
C ARG A 118 -9.08 14.47 -22.41
N GLY A 119 -8.81 13.17 -22.51
CA GLY A 119 -7.51 12.58 -22.23
C GLY A 119 -7.28 12.34 -20.74
N LEU A 120 -6.09 12.70 -20.26
CA LEU A 120 -5.70 12.49 -18.86
C LEU A 120 -6.04 13.72 -18.01
N ILE A 121 -6.86 13.52 -16.98
CA ILE A 121 -7.18 14.52 -15.96
C ILE A 121 -6.37 14.18 -14.70
N LEU A 122 -5.79 15.20 -14.07
CA LEU A 122 -5.04 15.06 -12.81
C LEU A 122 -5.85 15.71 -11.69
N LEU A 123 -6.22 14.92 -10.68
CA LEU A 123 -6.87 15.39 -9.45
C LEU A 123 -5.88 15.28 -8.27
N ASP A 124 -6.17 15.99 -7.18
CA ASP A 124 -5.51 15.85 -5.86
C ASP A 124 -3.98 15.93 -5.86
N ALA A 125 -3.42 16.81 -6.67
CA ALA A 125 -1.98 17.05 -6.70
C ALA A 125 -1.53 17.78 -5.41
N GLY A 126 -1.17 17.04 -4.34
CA GLY A 126 -0.76 17.64 -3.07
C GLY A 126 -0.10 16.69 -2.05
N ARG A 127 0.47 17.28 -0.99
CA ARG A 127 1.08 16.58 0.16
C ARG A 127 0.01 16.32 1.22
N VAL A 128 -0.27 15.05 1.53
CA VAL A 128 -1.17 14.65 2.62
C VAL A 128 -0.36 14.37 3.88
N VAL A 129 -0.60 15.12 4.96
CA VAL A 129 0.01 14.85 6.28
C VAL A 129 -1.02 14.09 7.10
N PHE A 130 -0.68 12.88 7.53
CA PHE A 130 -1.52 12.07 8.40
C PHE A 130 -1.19 12.35 9.86
N GLY A 131 -2.21 12.73 10.66
CA GLY A 131 -2.13 12.78 12.12
C GLY A 131 -2.34 11.39 12.76
N GLU A 132 -2.32 11.31 14.09
CA GLU A 132 -2.26 10.05 14.83
C GLU A 132 -3.51 9.14 14.69
N ASP A 133 -4.65 9.65 14.24
CA ASP A 133 -5.89 8.88 14.10
C ASP A 133 -6.61 9.16 12.77
N ILE A 134 -6.23 8.50 11.66
CA ILE A 134 -7.09 8.48 10.46
C ILE A 134 -7.03 7.12 9.73
N THR A 135 -8.19 6.49 9.61
CA THR A 135 -8.46 5.44 8.61
C THR A 135 -9.15 6.10 7.42
N ILE A 136 -8.47 6.27 6.29
CA ILE A 136 -9.14 6.70 5.05
C ILE A 136 -9.64 5.46 4.30
N ARG A 137 -10.96 5.34 4.23
CA ARG A 137 -11.66 4.57 3.21
C ARG A 137 -12.35 5.57 2.29
N GLY A 138 -11.84 5.76 1.07
CA GLY A 138 -12.45 6.64 0.07
C GLY A 138 -11.57 7.77 -0.44
N HIS A 139 -11.95 8.28 -1.62
CA HIS A 139 -11.32 9.31 -2.44
C HIS A 139 -10.90 10.55 -1.61
N VAL A 140 -9.71 11.09 -1.88
CA VAL A 140 -9.26 12.35 -1.25
C VAL A 140 -10.18 13.45 -1.78
N GLU A 141 -10.70 14.31 -0.90
CA GLU A 141 -11.55 15.43 -1.30
C GLU A 141 -10.82 16.30 -2.34
N SER A 142 -11.28 16.27 -3.59
CA SER A 142 -10.77 17.15 -4.63
C SER A 142 -11.29 18.57 -4.39
N PHE A 143 -10.48 19.40 -3.74
CA PHE A 143 -10.83 20.80 -3.51
C PHE A 143 -11.12 21.51 -4.85
N ASP A 144 -12.29 22.16 -4.94
CA ASP A 144 -12.74 23.01 -6.04
C ASP A 144 -12.93 22.35 -7.42
N VAL A 145 -13.11 21.02 -7.49
CA VAL A 145 -13.46 20.33 -8.75
C VAL A 145 -14.89 19.77 -8.66
N ASP A 146 -15.72 20.10 -9.67
CA ASP A 146 -16.98 19.40 -9.88
C ASP A 146 -16.68 17.98 -10.39
N LEU A 147 -16.66 17.02 -9.46
CA LEU A 147 -16.39 15.62 -9.75
C LEU A 147 -17.41 15.02 -10.72
N ALA A 148 -18.66 15.49 -10.73
CA ALA A 148 -19.65 14.99 -11.68
C ALA A 148 -19.24 15.30 -13.13
N SER A 149 -18.68 16.48 -13.38
CA SER A 149 -18.13 16.85 -14.70
C SER A 149 -16.94 15.97 -15.14
N VAL A 150 -16.31 15.27 -14.21
CA VAL A 150 -15.18 14.37 -14.48
C VAL A 150 -15.67 12.95 -14.71
N TYR A 151 -16.50 12.43 -13.81
CA TYR A 151 -16.86 11.01 -13.75
C TYR A 151 -18.17 10.66 -14.45
N CYS A 152 -19.11 11.59 -14.56
CA CYS A 152 -20.43 11.31 -15.12
C CYS A 152 -20.49 11.59 -16.64
N PRO A 153 -21.10 10.70 -17.43
CA PRO A 153 -21.31 10.89 -18.87
C PRO A 153 -22.42 11.88 -19.21
#